data_AF-A0A496QSK3-F1
#
_entry.id   AF-A0A496QSK3-F1
#
_cell.length_a   1.000
_cell.length_b   1.000
_cell.length_c   1.000
_cell.angle_alpha   90.00
_cell.angle_beta   90.00
_cell.angle_gamma   90.00
#
_symmetry.space_group_name_H-M   'P 1'
#
loop_
_entity.id
_entity.type
_entity.pdbx_description
1 polymer ?
#
loop_
_entity_poly.entity_id
_entity_poly.type
_entity_poly.pdbx_seq_one_letter_code
_entity_poly.pdbx_strand_id
1 'polypeptide(L)'
;MLLLSWSKMEYVAERAPQAWKEEHGVSHEASPFEAIPESQTVDQAAVKSAWARLLAKIYEVHPFVCDKCGSAMRVIAIIQDYAEIMKILQHLVKQGRAPPGVDAASFN
;
A
#
# COMPACT_ATOMS: atom_id res chain seq x y z
N MET A 1 20.73 0.12 2.73
CA MET A 1 19.87 -0.67 3.63
C MET A 1 19.29 0.27 4.69
N LEU A 2 18.18 0.96 4.36
CA LEU A 2 17.43 1.75 5.33
C LEU A 2 16.04 1.14 5.40
N LEU A 3 15.86 0.19 6.32
CA LEU A 3 14.54 -0.21 6.78
C LEU A 3 13.98 0.97 7.58
N LEU A 4 13.41 1.95 6.87
CA LEU A 4 12.57 2.95 7.49
C LEU A 4 11.30 2.23 7.93
N SER A 5 11.29 1.83 9.21
CA SER A 5 10.10 1.31 9.87
C SER A 5 8.95 2.28 9.66
N TRP A 6 7.83 1.78 9.15
CA TRP A 6 6.62 2.58 8.90
C TRP A 6 6.15 3.32 10.16
N SER A 7 6.45 2.78 11.35
CA SER A 7 6.18 3.43 12.64
C SER A 7 6.94 4.75 12.87
N LYS A 8 8.06 4.98 12.17
CA LYS A 8 8.85 6.22 12.28
C LYS A 8 8.35 7.31 11.32
N MET A 9 7.36 7.02 10.49
CA MET A 9 6.76 7.96 9.55
C MET A 9 5.37 8.35 10.05
N GLU A 10 5.29 9.48 10.74
CA GLU A 10 4.08 9.99 11.40
C GLU A 10 2.87 10.04 10.44
N TYR A 11 3.06 10.55 9.22
CA TYR A 11 1.99 10.63 8.21
C TYR A 11 1.48 9.26 7.73
N VAL A 12 2.30 8.20 7.81
CA VAL A 12 1.92 6.82 7.45
C VAL A 12 1.14 6.20 8.59
N ALA A 13 1.63 6.37 9.82
CA ALA A 13 0.97 5.87 11.02
C ALA A 13 -0.44 6.46 11.17
N GLU A 14 -0.63 7.75 10.86
CA GLU A 14 -1.95 8.42 10.84
C GLU A 14 -2.97 7.74 9.91
N ARG A 15 -2.51 7.25 8.75
CA ARG A 15 -3.36 6.70 7.67
C ARG A 15 -3.38 5.18 7.62
N ALA A 16 -2.63 4.52 8.49
CA ALA A 16 -2.58 3.07 8.56
C ALA A 16 -3.96 2.48 8.94
N PRO A 17 -4.30 1.27 8.47
CA PRO A 17 -5.48 0.53 8.91
C PRO A 17 -5.50 0.38 10.43
N GLN A 18 -6.70 0.35 11.03
CA GLN A 18 -6.86 0.33 12.49
C GLN A 18 -6.12 -0.84 13.16
N ALA A 19 -6.21 -2.03 12.56
CA ALA A 19 -5.51 -3.23 13.04
C ALA A 19 -3.98 -3.05 13.13
N TRP A 20 -3.38 -2.27 12.22
CA TRP A 20 -1.94 -1.99 12.23
C TRP A 20 -1.56 -1.01 13.35
N LYS A 21 -2.40 0.00 13.61
CA LYS A 21 -2.19 1.00 14.68
C LYS A 21 -2.21 0.37 16.07
N GLU A 22 -3.13 -0.57 16.28
CA GLU A 22 -3.29 -1.30 17.54
C GLU A 22 -2.08 -2.20 17.85
N GLU A 23 -1.56 -2.90 16.84
CA GLU A 23 -0.35 -3.73 16.95
C GLU A 23 0.91 -2.91 17.30
N HIS A 24 0.95 -1.64 16.91
CA HIS A 24 2.11 -0.75 17.07
C HIS A 24 1.94 0.32 18.17
N GLY A 25 0.88 0.25 18.97
CA GLY A 25 0.65 1.12 20.13
C GLY A 25 0.42 2.60 19.80
N VAL A 26 -0.03 2.91 18.57
CA VAL A 26 -0.30 4.30 18.15
C VAL A 26 -1.70 4.71 18.63
N SER A 27 -1.77 5.61 19.62
CA SER A 27 -3.02 6.08 20.19
C SER A 27 -3.84 6.93 19.22
N HIS A 28 -5.16 6.71 19.22
CA HIS A 28 -6.13 7.33 18.33
C HIS A 28 -6.54 8.73 18.82
N GLU A 29 -5.70 9.74 18.62
CA GLU A 29 -6.20 11.11 18.56
C GLU A 29 -6.57 11.40 17.11
N ALA A 30 -7.83 11.12 16.77
CA ALA A 30 -8.41 11.59 15.52
C ALA A 30 -8.36 13.12 15.55
N SER A 31 -7.41 13.70 14.82
CA SER A 31 -7.49 15.10 14.41
C SER A 31 -8.88 15.32 13.81
N PRO A 32 -9.68 16.27 14.33
CA PRO A 32 -10.94 16.62 13.72
C PRO A 32 -10.68 16.90 12.25
N PHE A 33 -11.30 16.11 11.38
CA PHE A 33 -11.24 16.34 9.94
C PHE A 33 -11.92 17.70 9.68
N GLU A 34 -11.13 18.78 9.72
CA GLU A 34 -11.56 20.05 9.16
C GLU A 34 -11.78 19.81 7.68
N ALA A 35 -13.05 19.78 7.29
CA ALA A 35 -13.44 19.70 5.90
C ALA A 35 -12.72 20.82 5.16
N ILE A 36 -11.87 20.47 4.20
CA ILE A 36 -11.16 21.43 3.36
C ILE A 36 -12.25 22.25 2.65
N PRO A 37 -12.33 23.58 2.86
CA PRO A 37 -13.31 24.38 2.18
C PRO A 37 -13.09 24.27 0.68
N GLU A 38 -14.17 24.04 -0.06
CA GLU A 38 -14.24 23.72 -1.50
C GLU A 38 -13.57 24.79 -2.41
N SER A 39 -13.18 25.93 -1.83
CA SER A 39 -12.54 27.07 -2.49
C SER A 39 -11.01 27.09 -2.44
N GLN A 40 -10.34 26.12 -1.81
CA GLN A 40 -8.88 26.06 -1.85
C GLN A 40 -8.39 25.65 -3.24
N THR A 41 -7.95 26.62 -4.02
CA THR A 41 -7.19 26.38 -5.25
C THR A 41 -5.82 25.83 -4.86
N VAL A 42 -5.73 24.50 -4.75
CA VAL A 42 -4.45 23.84 -4.49
C VAL A 42 -3.52 24.12 -5.68
N ASP A 43 -2.33 24.66 -5.39
CA ASP A 43 -1.31 24.88 -6.41
C ASP A 43 -1.04 23.56 -7.16
N GLN A 44 -1.20 23.57 -8.48
CA GLN A 44 -1.01 22.38 -9.30
C GLN A 44 0.42 21.81 -9.16
N ALA A 45 1.42 22.65 -8.87
CA ALA A 45 2.77 22.17 -8.60
C ALA A 45 2.82 21.36 -7.28
N ALA A 46 2.11 21.81 -6.25
CA ALA A 46 1.97 21.07 -5.00
C ALA A 46 1.27 19.72 -5.22
N VAL A 47 0.18 19.66 -6.00
CA VAL A 47 -0.51 18.41 -6.34
C VAL A 47 0.40 17.43 -7.08
N LYS A 48 1.11 17.90 -8.12
CA LYS A 48 2.05 17.07 -8.88
C LYS A 48 3.19 16.55 -8.00
N SER A 49 3.69 17.37 -7.08
CA SER A 49 4.75 16.97 -6.14
C SER A 49 4.25 15.94 -5.11
N ALA A 50 3.03 16.09 -4.60
CA ALA A 50 2.42 15.14 -3.68
C ALA A 50 2.18 13.79 -4.37
N TRP A 51 1.67 13.81 -5.61
CA TRP A 51 1.49 12.61 -6.42
C TRP A 51 2.82 11.92 -6.73
N ALA A 52 3.86 12.67 -7.11
CA ALA A 52 5.20 12.11 -7.33
C ALA A 52 5.78 11.47 -6.05
N ARG A 53 5.55 12.06 -4.87
CA ARG A 53 5.96 11.48 -3.58
C ARG A 53 5.18 10.21 -3.24
N LEU A 54 3.91 10.13 -3.59
CA LEU A 54 3.10 8.90 -3.41
C LEU A 54 3.57 7.80 -4.35
N LEU A 55 3.83 8.13 -5.62
CA LEU A 55 4.43 7.19 -6.56
C LEU A 55 5.81 6.74 -6.08
N ALA A 56 6.65 7.65 -5.60
CA ALA A 56 7.96 7.30 -5.05
C ALA A 56 7.84 6.24 -3.95
N LYS A 57 6.87 6.35 -3.04
CA LYS A 57 6.63 5.33 -2.00
C LYS A 57 6.18 3.97 -2.55
N ILE A 58 5.39 3.97 -3.62
CA ILE A 58 4.98 2.74 -4.33
C ILE A 58 6.18 2.12 -5.07
N TYR A 59 7.09 2.95 -5.61
CA TYR A 59 8.25 2.54 -6.40
C TYR A 59 9.57 2.49 -5.61
N GLU A 60 9.58 2.81 -4.31
CA GLU A 60 10.71 2.62 -3.40
C GLU A 60 11.07 1.12 -3.27
N VAL A 61 10.11 0.26 -3.61
CA VAL A 61 10.37 -1.14 -3.99
C VAL A 61 10.71 -1.14 -5.48
N HIS A 62 11.97 -1.42 -5.84
CA HIS A 62 12.34 -1.67 -7.23
C HIS A 62 11.66 -2.97 -7.70
N PRO A 63 10.51 -2.92 -8.41
CA PRO A 63 9.73 -4.13 -8.69
C PRO A 63 10.40 -4.99 -9.78
N PHE A 64 11.47 -4.46 -10.38
CA PHE A 64 12.28 -5.10 -11.41
C PHE A 64 13.55 -5.74 -10.86
N VAL A 65 13.72 -5.83 -9.53
CA VAL A 65 14.82 -6.54 -8.89
C VAL A 65 14.25 -7.40 -7.76
N CYS A 66 14.57 -8.69 -7.77
CA CYS A 66 14.15 -9.57 -6.68
C CYS A 66 14.91 -9.20 -5.40
N ASP A 67 14.19 -8.96 -4.32
CA ASP A 67 14.73 -8.67 -2.98
C ASP A 67 15.49 -9.85 -2.35
N LYS A 68 15.18 -11.09 -2.75
CA LYS A 68 15.85 -12.30 -2.25
C LYS A 68 17.16 -12.62 -2.95
N CYS A 69 17.24 -12.42 -4.27
CA CYS A 69 18.37 -12.89 -5.07
C CYS A 69 19.04 -11.83 -5.96
N GLY A 70 18.48 -10.63 -6.06
CA GLY A 70 19.05 -9.54 -6.86
C GLY A 70 18.88 -9.69 -8.37
N SER A 71 18.23 -10.75 -8.85
CA SER A 71 17.97 -10.96 -10.27
C SER A 71 17.00 -9.93 -10.84
N ALA A 72 17.21 -9.56 -12.11
CA ALA A 72 16.28 -8.71 -12.84
C ALA A 72 14.92 -9.39 -13.04
N MET A 73 13.84 -8.68 -12.76
CA MET A 73 12.46 -9.10 -12.97
C MET A 73 11.85 -8.30 -14.13
N ARG A 74 10.84 -8.87 -14.80
CA ARG A 74 10.12 -8.22 -15.90
C ARG A 74 8.63 -8.50 -15.75
N VAL A 75 7.80 -7.50 -16.06
CA VAL A 75 6.34 -7.68 -16.15
C VAL A 75 6.05 -8.58 -17.36
N ILE A 76 5.37 -9.70 -17.13
CA ILE A 76 4.99 -10.65 -18.19
C ILE A 76 3.53 -10.54 -18.61
N ALA A 77 2.67 -10.02 -17.72
CA ALA A 77 1.24 -9.86 -17.96
C ALA A 77 0.68 -8.76 -17.07
N ILE A 78 -0.38 -8.10 -17.55
CA ILE A 78 -1.24 -7.22 -16.76
C ILE A 78 -2.64 -7.82 -16.83
N ILE A 79 -3.16 -8.27 -15.70
CA ILE A 79 -4.47 -8.93 -15.60
C ILE A 79 -5.45 -7.91 -15.02
N GLN A 80 -6.50 -7.58 -15.77
CA GLN A 80 -7.52 -6.61 -15.37
C GLN A 80 -8.90 -7.25 -15.14
N ASP A 81 -9.10 -8.46 -15.65
CA ASP A 81 -10.36 -9.18 -15.48
C ASP A 81 -10.53 -9.64 -14.03
N TYR A 82 -11.61 -9.20 -13.39
CA TYR A 82 -11.89 -9.47 -11.99
C TYR A 82 -12.07 -10.96 -11.71
N ALA A 83 -12.75 -11.70 -12.59
CA ALA A 83 -12.99 -13.12 -12.40
C ALA A 83 -11.67 -13.91 -12.46
N GLU A 84 -10.77 -13.57 -13.37
CA GLU A 84 -9.42 -14.16 -13.44
C GLU A 84 -8.57 -13.82 -12.22
N ILE A 85 -8.61 -12.57 -11.75
CA ILE A 85 -7.93 -12.16 -10.51
C ILE A 85 -8.41 -13.00 -9.33
N MET A 86 -9.73 -13.18 -9.17
CA MET A 86 -10.30 -13.97 -8.08
C MET A 86 -9.90 -15.44 -8.15
N LYS A 87 -9.88 -16.05 -9.35
CA LYS A 87 -9.40 -17.43 -9.54
C LYS A 87 -7.94 -17.59 -9.08
N ILE A 88 -7.07 -16.65 -9.44
CA ILE A 88 -5.66 -16.66 -9.03
C ILE A 88 -5.53 -16.55 -7.52
N LEU A 89 -6.24 -15.60 -6.90
CA LEU A 89 -6.21 -15.40 -5.45
C LEU A 89 -6.69 -16.64 -4.70
N GLN A 90 -7.81 -17.24 -5.13
CA GLN A 90 -8.33 -18.49 -4.57
C GLN A 90 -7.31 -19.63 -4.66
N HIS A 91 -6.63 -19.76 -5.79
CA HIS A 91 -5.58 -20.76 -5.95
C HIS A 91 -4.42 -20.52 -4.97
N LEU A 92 -3.93 -19.29 -4.84
CA LEU A 92 -2.83 -18.94 -3.94
C LEU A 92 -3.17 -19.21 -2.46
N VAL A 93 -4.40 -18.89 -2.05
CA VAL A 93 -4.91 -19.20 -0.70
C VAL A 93 -4.88 -20.71 -0.45
N LYS A 94 -5.41 -21.53 -1.37
CA LYS A 94 -5.40 -22.99 -1.26
C LYS A 94 -4.00 -23.58 -1.16
N GLN A 95 -2.99 -22.92 -1.74
CA GLN A 95 -1.58 -23.33 -1.68
C GLN A 95 -0.85 -22.83 -0.43
N GLY A 96 -1.51 -22.11 0.48
CA GLY A 96 -0.89 -21.48 1.66
C GLY A 96 0.06 -20.34 1.32
N ARG A 97 -0.14 -19.70 0.15
CA ARG A 97 0.69 -18.59 -0.37
C ARG A 97 -0.15 -17.32 -0.58
N ALA A 98 -1.11 -17.08 0.30
CA ALA A 98 -1.96 -15.90 0.24
C ALA A 98 -1.10 -14.62 0.35
N PRO A 99 -1.37 -13.58 -0.45
CA PRO A 99 -0.76 -12.28 -0.26
C PRO A 99 -1.13 -11.69 1.12
N PRO A 100 -0.28 -10.82 1.71
CA PRO A 100 -0.64 -10.11 2.94
C PRO A 100 -1.95 -9.33 2.79
N GLY A 101 -2.83 -9.42 3.80
CA GLY A 101 -4.13 -8.74 3.80
C GLY A 101 -5.26 -9.47 3.06
N VAL A 102 -4.98 -10.62 2.44
CA VAL A 102 -6.00 -11.48 1.84
C VAL A 102 -6.42 -12.52 2.87
N ASP A 103 -7.64 -12.39 3.39
CA ASP A 103 -8.22 -13.38 4.30
C ASP A 103 -8.73 -14.59 3.51
N ALA A 104 -8.32 -15.78 3.93
CA ALA A 104 -8.77 -17.04 3.34
C ALA A 104 -10.28 -17.24 3.47
N ALA A 105 -10.90 -16.68 4.52
CA ALA A 105 -12.33 -16.78 4.75
C ALA A 105 -13.17 -15.97 3.76
N SER A 106 -12.57 -15.04 3.00
CA SER A 106 -13.28 -14.17 2.05
C SER A 106 -13.66 -14.85 0.73
N PHE A 107 -13.21 -16.09 0.52
CA PHE A 107 -13.39 -16.84 -0.72
C PHE A 107 -14.28 -18.09 -0.56
N ASN A 108 -14.98 -18.21 0.57
CA ASN A 108 -15.94 -19.28 0.86
C ASN A 108 -17.36 -18.89 0.44
#